data_AF-A0A6C1ECH2-F1
#
_entry.id   AF-A0A6C1ECH2-F1
#
_cell.length_a   1.000
_cell.length_b   1.000
_cell.length_c   1.000
_cell.angle_alpha   90.00
_cell.angle_beta   90.00
_cell.angle_gamma   90.00
#
_symmetry.space_group_name_H-M   'P 1'
#
loop_
_entity.id
_entity.type
_entity.pdbx_description
1 polymer ?
#
loop_
_entity_poly.entity_id
_entity_poly.type
_entity_poly.pdbx_seq_one_letter_code
_entity_poly.pdbx_strand_id
1 'polypeptide(L)'
;MDNEEVNEEYLRSLFKNVRVHVDDHLTSGHIYDEDAYITFGCFLAGIHHKFRKLLELLLLRQEEMHRKKNYDHIDDTVIPLLLKLLWSQIHEPVFQWFECWFFKIVRLDSRHRFRLFGQFHKKMVFFFKTTHRYYYDIIECFFARYDMNSVVPPDIFTKLNLVQGTNKKVVLDATNPLKFSIVISFQRCLINIGSTHSYKAILDEPTDKPKRVEDFKKSIRYLTIASLCLPSVGDTYLQLAKIYQNTGKLSSYLFELVRGSLVRIPSKYALKGLKGLILIPDFPERKLLMKKLKKSLSKHPKGKRLLFENRIILQLLTTLEHIMVPALSSVSYTPDRWLLRDHLQAAVSEHHLGHTNAILEILATMMGFFDFMFTNEEGKEQRRKLKYVNLSKCQVSFLDFSFDFIVSVIDVVVKPAWQKNVENFQYLAIIRLLICWIKSYRSILQYAHRHRKFCTSLASLLNDLMNSPLNYPKCLSNHRPRRTYYFEEDIMFREFSCINFALTDFNDDLVYNSPNMVNNIIGCPLSTEKGSLKEEGILRIKAIIFSGMKFLEKMTPILNGTSANIPST
;
A
#
# COMPACT_ATOMS: atom_id res chain seq x y z
N MET A 1 1.19 16.57 -37.48
CA MET A 1 0.00 16.03 -36.77
C MET A 1 -0.84 17.25 -36.46
N ASP A 2 -1.35 17.87 -37.52
CA ASP A 2 -1.77 19.26 -37.44
C ASP A 2 -3.29 19.24 -37.63
N ASN A 3 -4.02 19.46 -36.53
CA ASN A 3 -5.48 19.61 -36.39
C ASN A 3 -6.30 18.47 -35.75
N GLU A 4 -5.73 17.34 -35.33
CA GLU A 4 -6.48 16.40 -34.46
C GLU A 4 -6.33 16.80 -32.99
N GLU A 5 -7.46 17.04 -32.32
CA GLU A 5 -7.47 17.27 -30.88
C GLU A 5 -7.09 15.97 -30.15
N VAL A 6 -5.87 15.95 -29.59
CA VAL A 6 -5.39 14.83 -28.77
C VAL A 6 -6.17 14.80 -27.46
N ASN A 7 -7.19 13.94 -27.39
CA ASN A 7 -8.01 13.67 -26.22
C ASN A 7 -7.83 12.21 -25.73
N GLU A 8 -8.53 11.82 -24.66
CA GLU A 8 -8.44 10.47 -24.11
C GLU A 8 -8.79 9.37 -25.12
N GLU A 9 -9.84 9.57 -25.93
CA GLU A 9 -10.34 8.57 -26.89
C GLU A 9 -9.32 8.35 -28.02
N TYR A 10 -8.78 9.44 -28.55
CA TYR A 10 -7.71 9.43 -29.54
C TYR A 10 -6.51 8.63 -29.02
N LEU A 11 -6.03 8.92 -27.80
CA LEU A 11 -4.91 8.18 -27.21
C LEU A 11 -5.22 6.68 -27.09
N ARG A 12 -6.42 6.31 -26.62
CA ARG A 12 -6.81 4.89 -26.49
C ARG A 12 -6.82 4.19 -27.85
N SER A 13 -7.33 4.83 -28.89
CA SER A 13 -7.33 4.30 -30.26
C SER A 13 -5.91 4.13 -30.80
N LEU A 14 -5.07 5.16 -30.65
CA LEU A 14 -3.67 5.13 -31.06
C LEU A 14 -2.90 3.99 -30.40
N PHE A 15 -3.04 3.82 -29.08
CA PHE A 15 -2.36 2.74 -28.36
C PHE A 15 -2.91 1.36 -28.69
N LYS A 16 -4.20 1.22 -29.02
CA LYS A 16 -4.77 -0.04 -29.52
C LYS A 16 -4.11 -0.47 -30.82
N ASN A 17 -3.88 0.45 -31.76
CA ASN A 17 -3.20 0.14 -33.02
C ASN A 17 -1.73 -0.21 -32.79
N VAL A 18 -1.02 0.55 -31.95
CA VAL A 18 0.38 0.24 -31.60
C VAL A 18 0.49 -1.13 -30.90
N ARG A 19 -0.48 -1.48 -30.06
CA ARG A 19 -0.52 -2.77 -29.35
C ARG A 19 -0.54 -3.96 -30.31
N VAL A 20 -1.28 -3.87 -31.42
CA VAL A 20 -1.33 -4.92 -32.45
C VAL A 20 0.07 -5.16 -33.02
N HIS A 21 0.76 -4.11 -33.43
CA HIS A 21 2.13 -4.22 -33.96
C HIS A 21 3.14 -4.76 -32.93
N VAL A 22 3.00 -4.37 -31.65
CA VAL A 22 3.80 -4.97 -30.58
C VAL A 22 3.54 -6.48 -30.52
N ASP A 23 2.29 -6.91 -30.52
CA ASP A 23 1.94 -8.32 -30.42
C ASP A 23 2.38 -9.14 -31.64
N ASP A 24 2.35 -8.58 -32.85
CA ASP A 24 2.91 -9.21 -34.05
C ASP A 24 4.41 -9.50 -33.87
N HIS A 25 5.17 -8.52 -33.39
CA HIS A 25 6.59 -8.73 -33.09
C HIS A 25 6.81 -9.77 -31.99
N LEU A 26 6.01 -9.75 -30.91
CA LEU A 26 6.17 -10.68 -29.78
C LEU A 26 5.77 -12.13 -30.11
N THR A 27 4.84 -12.33 -31.05
CA THR A 27 4.30 -13.65 -31.42
C THR A 27 5.04 -14.31 -32.58
N SER A 28 5.79 -13.55 -33.38
CA SER A 28 6.51 -14.01 -34.58
C SER A 28 7.55 -15.14 -34.36
N GLY A 29 7.76 -15.63 -33.12
CA GLY A 29 8.53 -16.85 -32.84
C GLY A 29 10.06 -16.70 -32.95
N HIS A 30 10.54 -15.56 -33.46
CA HIS A 30 11.94 -15.24 -33.72
C HIS A 30 12.79 -14.92 -32.48
N ILE A 31 12.53 -15.58 -31.35
CA ILE A 31 13.21 -15.33 -30.06
C ILE A 31 14.75 -15.40 -30.20
N TYR A 32 15.23 -16.29 -31.08
CA TYR A 32 16.65 -16.54 -31.35
C TYR A 32 17.20 -15.83 -32.58
N ASP A 33 16.35 -15.17 -33.36
CA ASP A 33 16.76 -14.42 -34.53
C ASP A 33 17.32 -13.06 -34.08
N GLU A 34 18.52 -12.72 -34.53
CA GLU A 34 19.11 -11.42 -34.24
C GLU A 34 18.47 -10.30 -35.06
N ASP A 35 18.13 -10.56 -36.33
CA ASP A 35 17.59 -9.57 -37.25
C ASP A 35 16.16 -9.17 -36.88
N ALA A 36 15.35 -10.14 -36.47
CA ALA A 36 14.00 -9.86 -35.96
C ALA A 36 14.04 -9.03 -34.67
N TYR A 37 15.01 -9.28 -33.78
CA TYR A 37 15.17 -8.50 -32.57
C TYR A 37 15.70 -7.09 -32.84
N ILE A 38 16.61 -6.92 -33.80
CA ILE A 38 17.08 -5.60 -34.24
C ILE A 38 15.89 -4.80 -34.78
N THR A 39 15.08 -5.41 -35.64
CA THR A 39 13.86 -4.79 -36.19
C THR A 39 12.91 -4.35 -35.07
N PHE A 40 12.68 -5.22 -34.08
CA PHE A 40 11.85 -4.89 -32.92
C PHE A 40 12.46 -3.77 -32.05
N GLY A 41 13.78 -3.76 -31.87
CA GLY A 41 14.50 -2.70 -31.18
C GLY A 41 14.35 -1.33 -31.87
N CYS A 42 14.47 -1.30 -33.21
CA CYS A 42 14.23 -0.10 -34.02
C CYS A 42 12.79 0.39 -33.90
N PHE A 43 11.81 -0.53 -33.94
CA PHE A 43 10.40 -0.20 -33.73
C PHE A 43 10.15 0.45 -32.35
N LEU A 44 10.70 -0.14 -31.28
CA LEU A 44 10.59 0.41 -29.93
C LEU A 44 11.25 1.79 -29.79
N ALA A 45 12.42 2.00 -30.41
CA ALA A 45 13.08 3.30 -30.43
C ALA A 45 12.25 4.36 -31.15
N GLY A 46 11.62 3.99 -32.28
CA GLY A 46 10.68 4.86 -33.01
C GLY A 46 9.46 5.24 -32.17
N ILE A 47 8.91 4.27 -31.43
CA ILE A 47 7.81 4.49 -30.46
C ILE A 47 8.22 5.48 -29.38
N HIS A 48 9.38 5.27 -28.74
CA HIS A 48 9.89 6.17 -27.70
C HIS A 48 10.06 7.59 -28.23
N HIS A 49 10.67 7.75 -29.40
CA HIS A 49 10.83 9.06 -30.03
C HIS A 49 9.49 9.75 -30.32
N LYS A 50 8.54 9.02 -30.91
CA LYS A 50 7.21 9.54 -31.24
C LYS A 50 6.45 10.00 -30.01
N PHE A 51 6.42 9.19 -28.95
CA PHE A 51 5.68 9.52 -27.74
C PHE A 51 6.37 10.57 -26.88
N ARG A 52 7.72 10.67 -26.94
CA ARG A 52 8.44 11.80 -26.33
C ARG A 52 8.07 13.12 -26.99
N LYS A 53 8.07 13.17 -28.33
CA LYS A 53 7.62 14.37 -29.06
C LYS A 53 6.18 14.74 -28.77
N LEU A 54 5.28 13.74 -28.71
CA LEU A 54 3.89 13.97 -28.34
C LEU A 54 3.76 14.55 -26.93
N LEU A 55 4.51 14.01 -25.96
CA LEU A 55 4.54 14.52 -24.59
C LEU A 55 5.03 15.98 -24.54
N GLU A 56 6.11 16.30 -25.23
CA GLU A 56 6.64 17.68 -25.31
C GLU A 56 5.62 18.65 -25.91
N LEU A 57 4.90 18.24 -26.96
CA LEU A 57 3.84 19.03 -27.58
C LEU A 57 2.66 19.25 -26.63
N LEU A 58 2.24 18.22 -25.92
CA LEU A 58 1.15 18.31 -24.93
C LEU A 58 1.53 19.25 -23.78
N LEU A 59 2.75 19.16 -23.26
CA LEU A 59 3.25 20.06 -22.21
C LEU A 59 3.28 21.52 -22.69
N LEU A 60 3.79 21.77 -23.90
CA LEU A 60 3.83 23.12 -24.48
C LEU A 60 2.42 23.70 -24.66
N ARG A 61 1.46 22.90 -25.15
CA ARG A 61 0.06 23.32 -25.31
C ARG A 61 -0.56 23.69 -23.96
N GLN A 62 -0.35 22.87 -22.93
CA GLN A 62 -0.86 23.13 -21.58
C GLN A 62 -0.24 24.38 -20.95
N GLU A 63 1.06 24.60 -21.12
CA GLU A 63 1.75 25.82 -20.66
C GLU A 63 1.28 27.09 -21.39
N GLU A 64 0.97 26.99 -22.68
CA GLU A 64 0.44 28.10 -23.46
C GLU A 64 -0.98 28.46 -23.01
N MET A 65 -1.84 27.48 -22.79
CA MET A 65 -3.19 27.68 -22.25
C MET A 65 -3.15 28.33 -20.87
N HIS A 66 -2.23 27.88 -20.00
CA HIS A 66 -1.97 28.52 -18.71
C HIS A 66 -1.54 29.98 -18.86
N ARG A 67 -0.58 30.27 -19.75
CA ARG A 67 -0.13 31.66 -20.03
C ARG A 67 -1.26 32.55 -20.54
N LYS A 68 -2.17 32.01 -21.35
CA LYS A 68 -3.36 32.68 -21.86
C LYS A 68 -4.52 32.74 -20.85
N LYS A 69 -4.34 32.23 -19.61
CA LYS A 69 -5.38 32.10 -18.57
C LYS A 69 -6.63 31.34 -19.01
N ASN A 70 -6.49 30.44 -20.00
CA ASN A 70 -7.59 29.62 -20.49
C ASN A 70 -7.66 28.30 -19.71
N TYR A 71 -8.00 28.39 -18.43
CA TYR A 71 -7.89 27.27 -17.50
C TYR A 71 -8.90 26.14 -17.78
N ASP A 72 -10.08 26.47 -18.32
CA ASP A 72 -11.15 25.50 -18.63
C ASP A 72 -10.74 24.47 -19.70
N HIS A 73 -9.68 24.75 -20.46
CA HIS A 73 -9.19 23.89 -21.54
C HIS A 73 -7.93 23.10 -21.15
N ILE A 74 -7.46 23.23 -19.90
CA ILE A 74 -6.33 22.44 -19.41
C ILE A 74 -6.82 21.05 -19.02
N ASP A 75 -6.52 20.08 -19.89
CA ASP A 75 -6.78 18.66 -19.63
C ASP A 75 -5.71 18.08 -18.69
N ASP A 76 -6.09 17.73 -17.47
CA ASP A 76 -5.19 17.17 -16.46
C ASP A 76 -5.03 15.65 -16.55
N THR A 77 -5.74 14.97 -17.46
CA THR A 77 -5.78 13.50 -17.56
C THR A 77 -4.96 12.96 -18.72
N VAL A 78 -4.85 13.69 -19.83
CA VAL A 78 -4.22 13.22 -21.09
C VAL A 78 -2.75 12.84 -20.91
N ILE A 79 -1.94 13.66 -20.24
CA ILE A 79 -0.51 13.37 -20.03
C ILE A 79 -0.32 12.15 -19.09
N PRO A 80 -0.97 12.08 -17.92
CA PRO A 80 -0.97 10.87 -17.10
C PRO A 80 -1.43 9.61 -17.85
N LEU A 81 -2.48 9.74 -18.69
CA LEU A 81 -3.03 8.64 -19.47
C LEU A 81 -2.02 8.13 -20.52
N LEU A 82 -1.35 9.04 -21.24
CA LEU A 82 -0.28 8.70 -22.18
C LEU A 82 0.78 7.81 -21.52
N LEU A 83 1.30 8.21 -20.36
CA LEU A 83 2.33 7.45 -19.63
C LEU A 83 1.81 6.10 -19.11
N LYS A 84 0.52 6.04 -18.73
CA LYS A 84 -0.14 4.80 -18.30
C LYS A 84 -0.36 3.83 -19.45
N LEU A 85 -0.77 4.31 -20.62
CA LEU A 85 -0.98 3.50 -21.81
C LEU A 85 0.35 3.00 -22.37
N LEU A 86 1.39 3.85 -22.38
CA LEU A 86 2.74 3.45 -22.77
C LEU A 86 3.28 2.30 -21.93
N TRP A 87 3.06 2.35 -20.61
CA TRP A 87 3.38 1.22 -19.74
C TRP A 87 2.53 -0.02 -20.04
N SER A 88 1.21 0.10 -19.96
CA SER A 88 0.31 -1.07 -19.99
C SER A 88 0.17 -1.74 -21.36
N GLN A 89 0.36 -1.00 -22.46
CA GLN A 89 0.18 -1.52 -23.82
C GLN A 89 1.49 -1.91 -24.50
N ILE A 90 2.63 -1.39 -24.02
CA ILE A 90 3.93 -1.57 -24.68
C ILE A 90 4.95 -2.14 -23.69
N HIS A 91 5.34 -1.38 -22.67
CA HIS A 91 6.48 -1.79 -21.84
C HIS A 91 6.22 -3.02 -20.96
N GLU A 92 5.07 -3.09 -20.28
CA GLU A 92 4.73 -4.25 -19.44
C GLU A 92 4.56 -5.53 -20.26
N PRO A 93 3.84 -5.55 -21.41
CA PRO A 93 3.80 -6.73 -22.27
C PRO A 93 5.16 -7.21 -22.79
N VAL A 94 6.07 -6.30 -23.14
CA VAL A 94 7.43 -6.68 -23.56
C VAL A 94 8.21 -7.32 -22.40
N PHE A 95 8.08 -6.79 -21.18
CA PHE A 95 8.65 -7.44 -20.00
C PHE A 95 8.02 -8.81 -19.70
N GLN A 96 6.71 -8.96 -19.85
CA GLN A 96 6.02 -10.24 -19.71
C GLN A 96 6.50 -11.27 -20.74
N TRP A 97 6.78 -10.82 -21.98
CA TRP A 97 7.39 -11.68 -22.99
C TRP A 97 8.79 -12.15 -22.58
N PHE A 98 9.65 -11.24 -22.07
CA PHE A 98 10.94 -11.62 -21.51
C PHE A 98 10.79 -12.59 -20.31
N GLU A 99 9.79 -12.41 -19.47
CA GLU A 99 9.48 -13.32 -18.36
C GLU A 99 9.10 -14.72 -18.85
N CYS A 100 8.23 -14.82 -19.87
CA CYS A 100 7.90 -16.09 -20.51
C CYS A 100 9.14 -16.77 -21.12
N TRP A 101 10.02 -16.01 -21.77
CA TRP A 101 11.27 -16.54 -22.33
C TRP A 101 12.22 -17.02 -21.22
N PHE A 102 12.39 -16.23 -20.16
CA PHE A 102 13.21 -16.58 -19.00
C PHE A 102 12.78 -17.90 -18.36
N PHE A 103 11.48 -18.11 -18.14
CA PHE A 103 10.98 -19.37 -17.56
C PHE A 103 11.17 -20.58 -18.48
N LYS A 104 11.24 -20.39 -19.81
CA LYS A 104 11.65 -21.46 -20.73
C LYS A 104 13.14 -21.79 -20.54
N ILE A 105 14.01 -20.77 -20.41
CA ILE A 105 15.45 -20.95 -20.21
C ILE A 105 15.75 -21.67 -18.89
N VAL A 106 15.08 -21.29 -17.80
CA VAL A 106 15.32 -21.87 -16.46
C VAL A 106 15.04 -23.39 -16.43
N ARG A 107 14.14 -23.88 -17.28
CA ARG A 107 13.81 -25.31 -17.41
C ARG A 107 14.84 -26.14 -18.22
N LEU A 108 15.82 -25.50 -18.86
CA LEU A 108 16.83 -26.17 -19.68
C LEU A 108 18.00 -26.71 -18.85
N ASP A 109 18.72 -27.69 -19.41
CA ASP A 109 19.97 -28.20 -18.86
C ASP A 109 21.06 -27.12 -18.72
N SER A 110 21.99 -27.32 -17.78
CA SER A 110 22.97 -26.31 -17.35
C SER A 110 23.77 -25.67 -18.50
N ARG A 111 24.27 -26.48 -19.45
CA ARG A 111 25.07 -25.99 -20.59
C ARG A 111 24.24 -25.13 -21.56
N HIS A 112 23.05 -25.59 -21.92
CA HIS A 112 22.14 -24.87 -22.82
C HIS A 112 21.59 -23.59 -22.15
N ARG A 113 21.29 -23.67 -20.86
CA ARG A 113 20.85 -22.55 -20.03
C ARG A 113 21.86 -21.41 -20.03
N PHE A 114 23.14 -21.69 -19.82
CA PHE A 114 24.18 -20.65 -19.76
C PHE A 114 24.27 -19.87 -21.08
N ARG A 115 24.35 -20.57 -22.21
CA ARG A 115 24.46 -19.93 -23.55
C ARG A 115 23.24 -19.08 -23.88
N LEU A 116 22.03 -19.64 -23.75
CA LEU A 116 20.80 -18.93 -24.10
C LEU A 116 20.49 -17.80 -23.12
N PHE A 117 20.86 -17.95 -21.85
CA PHE A 117 20.73 -16.89 -20.86
C PHE A 117 21.60 -15.68 -21.23
N GLY A 118 22.82 -15.87 -21.72
CA GLY A 118 23.67 -14.75 -22.17
C GLY A 118 23.02 -13.91 -23.27
N GLN A 119 22.45 -14.55 -24.29
CA GLN A 119 21.73 -13.88 -25.38
C GLN A 119 20.47 -13.16 -24.88
N PHE A 120 19.66 -13.85 -24.09
CA PHE A 120 18.49 -13.29 -23.42
C PHE A 120 18.85 -12.06 -22.58
N HIS A 121 19.86 -12.18 -21.73
CA HIS A 121 20.23 -11.16 -20.76
C HIS A 121 20.72 -9.89 -21.46
N LYS A 122 21.50 -10.01 -22.54
CA LYS A 122 21.93 -8.86 -23.36
C LYS A 122 20.71 -8.08 -23.89
N LYS A 123 19.74 -8.79 -24.49
CA LYS A 123 18.50 -8.19 -25.04
C LYS A 123 17.62 -7.58 -23.94
N MET A 124 17.42 -8.29 -22.83
CA MET A 124 16.62 -7.83 -21.69
C MET A 124 17.23 -6.58 -21.03
N VAL A 125 18.54 -6.58 -20.77
CA VAL A 125 19.24 -5.45 -20.15
C VAL A 125 19.23 -4.21 -21.05
N PHE A 126 19.37 -4.39 -22.36
CA PHE A 126 19.23 -3.28 -23.30
C PHE A 126 17.85 -2.64 -23.21
N PHE A 127 16.78 -3.44 -23.29
CA PHE A 127 15.41 -2.96 -23.16
C PHE A 127 15.14 -2.29 -21.80
N PHE A 128 15.64 -2.88 -20.71
CA PHE A 128 15.59 -2.30 -19.37
C PHE A 128 16.23 -0.90 -19.33
N LYS A 129 17.45 -0.73 -19.88
CA LYS A 129 18.17 0.54 -19.87
C LYS A 129 17.42 1.61 -20.64
N THR A 130 16.93 1.29 -21.84
CA THR A 130 16.18 2.23 -22.69
C THR A 130 14.88 2.65 -22.02
N THR A 131 14.12 1.70 -21.47
CA THR A 131 12.86 1.99 -20.77
C THR A 131 13.07 2.81 -19.50
N HIS A 132 14.11 2.49 -18.71
CA HIS A 132 14.48 3.28 -17.55
C HIS A 132 14.84 4.72 -17.94
N ARG A 133 15.72 4.89 -18.93
CA ARG A 133 16.16 6.23 -19.39
C ARG A 133 14.98 7.04 -19.91
N TYR A 134 14.06 6.42 -20.66
CA TYR A 134 12.85 7.10 -21.15
C TYR A 134 12.07 7.79 -20.02
N TYR A 135 11.73 7.06 -18.95
CA TYR A 135 10.97 7.64 -17.84
C TYR A 135 11.79 8.59 -16.97
N TYR A 136 13.09 8.35 -16.84
CA TYR A 136 13.98 9.23 -16.08
C TYR A 136 14.23 10.57 -16.80
N ASP A 137 14.36 10.56 -18.14
CA ASP A 137 14.43 11.77 -18.98
C ASP A 137 13.20 12.66 -18.78
N ILE A 138 12.02 12.05 -18.64
CA ILE A 138 10.77 12.79 -18.38
C ILE A 138 10.80 13.43 -16.99
N ILE A 139 11.33 12.71 -15.98
CA ILE A 139 11.53 13.27 -14.64
C ILE A 139 12.52 14.44 -14.68
N GLU A 140 13.65 14.30 -15.37
CA GLU A 140 14.63 15.38 -15.58
C GLU A 140 13.96 16.59 -16.27
N CYS A 141 13.13 16.35 -17.29
CA CYS A 141 12.38 17.38 -18.01
C CYS A 141 11.41 18.14 -17.08
N PHE A 142 10.60 17.43 -16.29
CA PHE A 142 9.69 18.05 -15.33
C PHE A 142 10.46 18.86 -14.29
N PHE A 143 11.54 18.32 -13.75
CA PHE A 143 12.35 19.01 -12.75
C PHE A 143 13.07 20.24 -13.30
N ALA A 144 13.46 20.24 -14.58
CA ALA A 144 14.07 21.39 -15.23
C ALA A 144 13.07 22.52 -15.53
N ARG A 145 11.81 22.18 -15.88
CA ARG A 145 10.78 23.14 -16.30
C ARG A 145 9.95 23.72 -15.14
N TYR A 146 9.66 22.91 -14.13
CA TYR A 146 8.72 23.25 -13.07
C TYR A 146 9.38 23.32 -11.69
N ASP A 147 8.98 24.31 -10.89
CA ASP A 147 9.26 24.32 -9.45
C ASP A 147 8.13 23.57 -8.73
N MET A 148 8.50 22.41 -8.19
CA MET A 148 7.61 21.46 -7.53
C MET A 148 7.74 21.48 -6.00
N ASN A 149 8.53 22.39 -5.41
CA ASN A 149 8.84 22.35 -3.97
C ASN A 149 7.62 22.51 -3.04
N SER A 150 6.56 23.15 -3.54
CA SER A 150 5.25 23.32 -2.89
C SER A 150 4.39 22.06 -2.87
N VAL A 151 4.74 21.02 -3.65
CA VAL A 151 3.89 19.84 -3.88
C VAL A 151 4.63 18.52 -3.73
N VAL A 152 5.94 18.53 -3.94
CA VAL A 152 6.85 17.40 -3.75
C VAL A 152 7.97 17.86 -2.80
N PRO A 153 8.23 17.12 -1.72
CA PRO A 153 9.31 17.38 -0.78
C PRO A 153 10.67 17.53 -1.48
N PRO A 154 11.46 18.59 -1.21
CA PRO A 154 12.77 18.78 -1.83
C PRO A 154 13.74 17.61 -1.64
N ASP A 155 13.65 16.93 -0.49
CA ASP A 155 14.42 15.71 -0.17
C ASP A 155 14.17 14.54 -1.12
N ILE A 156 13.03 14.54 -1.84
CA ILE A 156 12.77 13.53 -2.87
C ILE A 156 13.67 13.79 -4.09
N PHE A 157 13.91 15.03 -4.47
CA PHE A 157 14.77 15.35 -5.60
C PHE A 157 16.22 14.98 -5.33
N THR A 158 16.71 15.17 -4.10
CA THR A 158 18.05 14.72 -3.69
C THR A 158 18.15 13.19 -3.73
N LYS A 159 17.13 12.46 -3.25
CA LYS A 159 17.06 10.97 -3.35
C LYS A 159 17.02 10.47 -4.79
N LEU A 160 16.58 11.29 -5.73
CA LEU A 160 16.56 11.01 -7.16
C LEU A 160 17.81 11.49 -7.90
N ASN A 161 18.80 12.07 -7.20
CA ASN A 161 20.02 12.64 -7.77
C ASN A 161 19.75 13.77 -8.80
N LEU A 162 18.69 14.55 -8.59
CA LEU A 162 18.35 15.68 -9.46
C LEU A 162 19.03 16.95 -8.95
N VAL A 163 19.84 17.59 -9.80
CA VAL A 163 20.59 18.81 -9.46
C VAL A 163 19.82 20.04 -9.93
N GLN A 164 19.62 21.01 -9.04
CA GLN A 164 18.93 22.26 -9.39
C GLN A 164 19.72 23.02 -10.46
N GLY A 165 19.08 23.29 -11.60
CA GLY A 165 19.57 24.25 -12.59
C GLY A 165 19.21 25.70 -12.21
N THR A 166 19.89 26.66 -12.82
CA THR A 166 19.76 28.11 -12.57
C THR A 166 18.61 28.78 -13.33
N ASN A 167 17.84 28.03 -14.12
CA ASN A 167 16.81 28.59 -14.98
C ASN A 167 15.54 28.97 -14.20
N LYS A 168 14.85 30.02 -14.66
CA LYS A 168 13.51 30.38 -14.17
C LYS A 168 12.54 29.22 -14.46
N LYS A 169 11.89 28.71 -13.41
CA LYS A 169 10.92 27.60 -13.49
C LYS A 169 9.49 28.11 -13.32
N VAL A 170 8.53 27.38 -13.87
CA VAL A 170 7.10 27.62 -13.63
C VAL A 170 6.74 27.04 -12.25
N VAL A 171 6.28 27.88 -11.33
CA VAL A 171 5.92 27.45 -9.97
C VAL A 171 4.58 26.70 -9.98
N LEU A 172 4.58 25.49 -9.43
CA LEU A 172 3.40 24.64 -9.28
C LEU A 172 2.84 24.74 -7.85
N ASP A 173 2.19 25.85 -7.52
CA ASP A 173 1.53 26.03 -6.23
C ASP A 173 0.08 25.50 -6.23
N ALA A 174 -0.69 25.78 -5.18
CA ALA A 174 -2.09 25.36 -5.06
C ALA A 174 -3.02 26.00 -6.11
N THR A 175 -2.61 27.10 -6.76
CA THR A 175 -3.41 27.83 -7.74
C THR A 175 -3.14 27.40 -9.17
N ASN A 176 -2.02 26.70 -9.42
CA ASN A 176 -1.65 26.27 -10.77
C ASN A 176 -2.40 24.99 -11.20
N PRO A 177 -3.27 25.05 -12.22
CA PRO A 177 -4.03 23.87 -12.69
C PRO A 177 -3.15 22.76 -13.28
N LEU A 178 -1.93 23.08 -13.74
CA LEU A 178 -0.98 22.08 -14.27
C LEU A 178 -0.44 21.15 -13.19
N LYS A 179 -0.53 21.55 -11.92
CA LYS A 179 -0.03 20.80 -10.77
C LYS A 179 -0.47 19.33 -10.81
N PHE A 180 -1.76 19.07 -11.04
CA PHE A 180 -2.29 17.70 -11.01
C PHE A 180 -1.70 16.84 -12.13
N SER A 181 -1.74 17.34 -13.36
CA SER A 181 -1.15 16.68 -14.54
C SER A 181 0.31 16.32 -14.32
N ILE A 182 1.13 17.28 -13.85
CA ILE A 182 2.57 17.09 -13.65
C ILE A 182 2.87 16.15 -12.48
N VAL A 183 2.24 16.33 -11.31
CA VAL A 183 2.50 15.48 -10.13
C VAL A 183 2.06 14.04 -10.38
N ILE A 184 0.91 13.81 -11.01
CA ILE A 184 0.46 12.46 -11.36
C ILE A 184 1.41 11.83 -12.38
N SER A 185 1.87 12.60 -13.37
CA SER A 185 2.82 12.12 -14.39
C SER A 185 4.18 11.79 -13.81
N PHE A 186 4.70 12.65 -12.93
CA PHE A 186 5.93 12.41 -12.17
C PHE A 186 5.83 11.11 -11.36
N GLN A 187 4.71 10.94 -10.63
CA GLN A 187 4.44 9.73 -9.87
C GLN A 187 4.32 8.49 -10.77
N ARG A 188 3.71 8.61 -11.96
CA ARG A 188 3.63 7.52 -12.93
C ARG A 188 5.00 7.10 -13.44
N CYS A 189 5.89 8.05 -13.74
CA CYS A 189 7.27 7.73 -14.10
C CYS A 189 7.98 6.95 -12.98
N LEU A 190 7.82 7.37 -11.72
CA LEU A 190 8.40 6.66 -10.57
C LEU A 190 7.87 5.22 -10.44
N ILE A 191 6.56 5.01 -10.59
CA ILE A 191 5.97 3.67 -10.61
C ILE A 191 6.60 2.84 -11.73
N ASN A 192 6.63 3.36 -12.95
CA ASN A 192 7.11 2.64 -14.12
C ASN A 192 8.61 2.30 -14.01
N ILE A 193 9.43 3.20 -13.46
CA ILE A 193 10.85 2.93 -13.16
C ILE A 193 10.96 1.85 -12.06
N GLY A 194 10.16 1.95 -11.01
CA GLY A 194 10.07 0.93 -9.96
C GLY A 194 9.74 -0.45 -10.52
N SER A 195 8.72 -0.55 -11.36
CA SER A 195 8.32 -1.79 -12.03
C SER A 195 9.39 -2.30 -13.00
N THR A 196 10.08 -1.42 -13.73
CA THR A 196 11.21 -1.77 -14.60
C THR A 196 12.35 -2.42 -13.81
N HIS A 197 12.68 -1.88 -12.63
CA HIS A 197 13.63 -2.50 -11.71
C HIS A 197 13.14 -3.84 -11.13
N SER A 198 11.84 -3.98 -10.88
CA SER A 198 11.25 -5.23 -10.39
C SER A 198 11.42 -6.35 -11.42
N TYR A 199 11.07 -6.09 -12.68
CA TYR A 199 11.29 -7.04 -13.77
C TYR A 199 12.76 -7.41 -13.92
N LYS A 200 13.67 -6.44 -13.89
CA LYS A 200 15.11 -6.73 -13.94
C LYS A 200 15.55 -7.67 -12.82
N ALA A 201 15.13 -7.43 -11.57
CA ALA A 201 15.51 -8.27 -10.43
C ALA A 201 15.00 -9.73 -10.55
N ILE A 202 13.80 -9.91 -11.13
CA ILE A 202 13.25 -11.24 -11.42
C ILE A 202 14.12 -11.95 -12.47
N LEU A 203 14.46 -11.25 -13.55
CA LEU A 203 15.07 -11.80 -14.76
C LEU A 203 16.62 -11.84 -14.75
N ASP A 204 17.27 -11.25 -13.75
CA ASP A 204 18.73 -11.09 -13.67
C ASP A 204 19.49 -12.40 -13.42
N GLU A 205 18.87 -13.40 -12.80
CA GLU A 205 19.55 -14.65 -12.42
C GLU A 205 18.69 -15.87 -12.76
N PRO A 206 19.18 -16.84 -13.56
CA PRO A 206 18.42 -18.00 -14.04
C PRO A 206 18.33 -19.10 -12.97
N THR A 207 17.70 -18.77 -11.84
CA THR A 207 17.56 -19.67 -10.69
C THR A 207 16.10 -19.84 -10.30
N ASP A 208 15.71 -21.06 -9.92
CA ASP A 208 14.42 -21.36 -9.29
C ASP A 208 14.37 -21.02 -7.78
N LYS A 209 15.45 -20.43 -7.24
CA LYS A 209 15.50 -20.03 -5.84
C LYS A 209 14.52 -18.87 -5.61
N PRO A 210 13.82 -18.85 -4.45
CA PRO A 210 12.98 -17.72 -4.10
C PRO A 210 13.83 -16.45 -4.01
N LYS A 211 13.35 -15.37 -4.63
CA LYS A 211 13.99 -14.06 -4.57
C LYS A 211 13.88 -13.48 -3.16
N ARG A 212 14.85 -12.66 -2.75
CA ARG A 212 14.85 -11.97 -1.46
C ARG A 212 14.41 -10.52 -1.63
N VAL A 213 14.00 -9.88 -0.55
CA VAL A 213 13.53 -8.48 -0.58
C VAL A 213 14.66 -7.53 -0.98
N GLU A 214 15.89 -7.85 -0.60
CA GLU A 214 17.09 -7.06 -0.88
C GLU A 214 17.38 -6.97 -2.38
N ASP A 215 17.00 -8.00 -3.15
CA ASP A 215 17.17 -8.04 -4.60
C ASP A 215 16.29 -6.96 -5.28
N PHE A 216 15.22 -6.51 -4.62
CA PHE A 216 14.30 -5.47 -5.09
C PHE A 216 14.56 -4.08 -4.51
N LYS A 217 15.68 -3.86 -3.79
CA LYS A 217 15.97 -2.59 -3.08
C LYS A 217 15.75 -1.33 -3.94
N LYS A 218 16.21 -1.34 -5.19
CA LYS A 218 16.02 -0.19 -6.13
C LYS A 218 14.56 0.00 -6.52
N SER A 219 13.84 -1.08 -6.80
CA SER A 219 12.42 -1.05 -7.14
C SER A 219 11.60 -0.48 -5.98
N ILE A 220 11.80 -1.03 -4.78
CA ILE A 220 11.13 -0.57 -3.54
C ILE A 220 11.42 0.91 -3.31
N ARG A 221 12.67 1.36 -3.48
CA ARG A 221 13.02 2.79 -3.32
C ARG A 221 12.13 3.71 -4.19
N TYR A 222 12.00 3.43 -5.49
CA TYR A 222 11.19 4.26 -6.39
C TYR A 222 9.69 4.18 -6.05
N LEU A 223 9.19 3.00 -5.70
CA LEU A 223 7.79 2.80 -5.31
C LEU A 223 7.46 3.49 -3.98
N THR A 224 8.38 3.47 -3.00
CA THR A 224 8.24 4.24 -1.75
C THR A 224 8.21 5.73 -2.03
N ILE A 225 9.09 6.25 -2.91
CA ILE A 225 9.02 7.66 -3.29
C ILE A 225 7.67 7.98 -3.98
N ALA A 226 7.18 7.10 -4.84
CA ALA A 226 5.88 7.26 -5.50
C ALA A 226 4.70 7.30 -4.50
N SER A 227 4.73 6.48 -3.44
CA SER A 227 3.69 6.50 -2.39
C SER A 227 3.80 7.71 -1.47
N LEU A 228 5.00 8.26 -1.26
CA LEU A 228 5.20 9.52 -0.55
C LEU A 228 4.67 10.72 -1.35
N CYS A 229 4.85 10.74 -2.67
CA CYS A 229 4.35 11.82 -3.53
C CYS A 229 2.82 11.79 -3.66
N LEU A 230 2.25 10.62 -3.98
CA LEU A 230 0.81 10.47 -4.22
C LEU A 230 0.28 9.17 -3.57
N PRO A 231 0.01 9.18 -2.25
CA PRO A 231 -0.43 8.02 -1.48
C PRO A 231 -1.83 7.53 -1.87
N SER A 232 -2.61 8.35 -2.56
CA SER A 232 -3.99 8.07 -2.95
C SER A 232 -4.12 7.08 -4.11
N VAL A 233 -3.03 6.80 -4.84
CA VAL A 233 -3.03 5.98 -6.05
C VAL A 233 -2.69 4.52 -5.75
N GLY A 234 -3.64 3.63 -6.02
CA GLY A 234 -3.55 2.20 -5.72
C GLY A 234 -2.48 1.44 -6.52
N ASP A 235 -2.08 1.95 -7.68
CA ASP A 235 -1.15 1.24 -8.57
C ASP A 235 0.24 1.07 -7.94
N THR A 236 0.70 2.01 -7.10
CA THR A 236 1.98 1.88 -6.39
C THR A 236 1.99 0.67 -5.47
N TYR A 237 0.95 0.54 -4.65
CA TYR A 237 0.81 -0.56 -3.69
C TYR A 237 0.59 -1.90 -4.41
N LEU A 238 -0.08 -1.92 -5.56
CA LEU A 238 -0.14 -3.13 -6.40
C LEU A 238 1.25 -3.62 -6.82
N GLN A 239 2.15 -2.70 -7.23
CA GLN A 239 3.51 -3.09 -7.63
C GLN A 239 4.33 -3.58 -6.42
N LEU A 240 4.16 -2.96 -5.24
CA LEU A 240 4.75 -3.45 -3.99
C LEU A 240 4.23 -4.85 -3.63
N ALA A 241 2.92 -5.09 -3.76
CA ALA A 241 2.32 -6.40 -3.55
C ALA A 241 2.95 -7.47 -4.46
N LYS A 242 3.12 -7.19 -5.76
CA LYS A 242 3.79 -8.12 -6.70
C LYS A 242 5.21 -8.47 -6.23
N ILE A 243 5.99 -7.50 -5.73
CA ILE A 243 7.33 -7.75 -5.17
C ILE A 243 7.26 -8.66 -3.94
N TYR A 244 6.37 -8.37 -3.00
CA TYR A 244 6.23 -9.19 -1.78
C TYR A 244 5.70 -10.60 -2.06
N GLN A 245 4.87 -10.77 -3.10
CA GLN A 245 4.43 -12.06 -3.59
C GLN A 245 5.60 -12.92 -4.11
N ASN A 246 6.53 -12.29 -4.85
CA ASN A 246 7.72 -12.94 -5.39
C ASN A 246 8.76 -13.31 -4.33
N THR A 247 8.84 -12.51 -3.25
CA THR A 247 9.77 -12.75 -2.14
C THR A 247 9.20 -13.65 -1.03
N GLY A 248 7.90 -13.96 -1.09
CA GLY A 248 7.23 -14.80 -0.10
C GLY A 248 6.92 -14.09 1.24
N LYS A 249 7.01 -12.76 1.29
CA LYS A 249 6.58 -11.95 2.45
C LYS A 249 5.07 -11.77 2.43
N LEU A 250 4.35 -12.76 2.96
CA LEU A 250 2.90 -12.86 2.79
C LEU A 250 2.11 -11.76 3.52
N SER A 251 2.56 -11.31 4.69
CA SER A 251 1.89 -10.21 5.43
C SER A 251 1.91 -8.93 4.62
N SER A 252 3.10 -8.52 4.15
CA SER A 252 3.29 -7.33 3.32
C SER A 252 2.58 -7.48 1.98
N TYR A 253 2.60 -8.67 1.36
CA TYR A 253 1.83 -8.93 0.13
C TYR A 253 0.33 -8.64 0.30
N LEU A 254 -0.29 -9.22 1.34
CA LEU A 254 -1.72 -9.03 1.59
C LEU A 254 -2.03 -7.59 1.97
N PHE A 255 -1.21 -6.98 2.82
CA PHE A 255 -1.37 -5.59 3.22
C PHE A 255 -1.34 -4.66 2.02
N GLU A 256 -0.32 -4.76 1.17
CA GLU A 256 -0.17 -3.91 -0.01
C GLU A 256 -1.26 -4.17 -1.06
N LEU A 257 -1.72 -5.41 -1.23
CA LEU A 257 -2.84 -5.74 -2.12
C LEU A 257 -4.16 -5.11 -1.64
N VAL A 258 -4.43 -5.22 -0.33
CA VAL A 258 -5.60 -4.59 0.30
C VAL A 258 -5.50 -3.07 0.18
N ARG A 259 -4.32 -2.48 0.44
CA ARG A 259 -4.09 -1.04 0.27
C ARG A 259 -4.31 -0.59 -1.15
N GLY A 260 -3.73 -1.26 -2.14
CA GLY A 260 -3.94 -0.95 -3.55
C GLY A 260 -5.42 -0.98 -3.97
N SER A 261 -6.24 -1.76 -3.26
CA SER A 261 -7.69 -1.89 -3.51
C SER A 261 -8.54 -0.86 -2.77
N LEU A 262 -8.03 -0.25 -1.70
CA LEU A 262 -8.80 0.50 -0.70
C LEU A 262 -8.18 1.87 -0.37
N VAL A 263 -7.40 2.44 -1.29
CA VAL A 263 -7.06 3.87 -1.26
C VAL A 263 -8.09 4.71 -2.02
N ARG A 264 -8.01 6.04 -1.92
CA ARG A 264 -8.95 6.97 -2.57
C ARG A 264 -9.11 6.72 -4.07
N ILE A 265 -8.01 6.45 -4.78
CA ILE A 265 -8.00 6.09 -6.21
C ILE A 265 -7.51 4.63 -6.31
N PRO A 266 -8.40 3.64 -6.15
CA PRO A 266 -8.02 2.24 -6.09
C PRO A 266 -7.54 1.72 -7.45
N SER A 267 -6.61 0.78 -7.43
CA SER A 267 -6.19 0.08 -8.64
C SER A 267 -7.23 -0.98 -9.01
N LYS A 268 -7.72 -0.92 -10.25
CA LYS A 268 -8.67 -1.92 -10.80
C LYS A 268 -8.09 -3.34 -10.75
N TYR A 269 -6.78 -3.48 -10.99
CA TYR A 269 -6.09 -4.77 -10.96
C TYR A 269 -5.90 -5.29 -9.54
N ALA A 270 -5.57 -4.41 -8.57
CA ALA A 270 -5.51 -4.81 -7.16
C ALA A 270 -6.88 -5.30 -6.68
N LEU A 271 -7.95 -4.55 -6.99
CA LEU A 271 -9.30 -4.94 -6.62
C LEU A 271 -9.72 -6.27 -7.25
N LYS A 272 -9.39 -6.49 -8.53
CA LYS A 272 -9.61 -7.78 -9.20
C LYS A 272 -8.83 -8.91 -8.52
N GLY A 273 -7.56 -8.68 -8.17
CA GLY A 273 -6.73 -9.64 -7.46
C GLY A 273 -7.28 -9.97 -6.07
N LEU A 274 -7.75 -8.97 -5.32
CA LEU A 274 -8.37 -9.15 -4.01
C LEU A 274 -9.69 -9.93 -4.09
N LYS A 275 -10.55 -9.57 -5.06
CA LYS A 275 -11.80 -10.31 -5.36
C LYS A 275 -11.49 -11.76 -5.73
N GLY A 276 -10.53 -11.98 -6.62
CA GLY A 276 -10.09 -13.32 -7.02
C GLY A 276 -9.54 -14.13 -5.85
N LEU A 277 -8.76 -13.49 -4.97
CA LEU A 277 -8.16 -14.15 -3.81
C LEU A 277 -9.20 -14.65 -2.80
N ILE A 278 -10.31 -13.94 -2.60
CA ILE A 278 -11.30 -14.26 -1.56
C ILE A 278 -12.51 -15.00 -2.14
N LEU A 279 -13.06 -14.49 -3.25
CA LEU A 279 -14.38 -14.88 -3.76
C LEU A 279 -14.33 -15.98 -4.83
N ILE A 280 -13.15 -16.22 -5.44
CA ILE A 280 -13.00 -17.14 -6.58
C ILE A 280 -12.02 -18.28 -6.20
N PRO A 281 -12.50 -19.47 -5.83
CA PRO A 281 -11.66 -20.60 -5.41
C PRO A 281 -10.63 -21.02 -6.44
N ASP A 282 -11.01 -20.98 -7.71
CA ASP A 282 -10.18 -21.42 -8.83
C ASP A 282 -9.18 -20.37 -9.32
N PHE A 283 -9.13 -19.21 -8.67
CA PHE A 283 -8.21 -18.15 -9.03
C PHE A 283 -6.75 -18.63 -8.95
N PRO A 284 -5.93 -18.52 -10.03
CA PRO A 284 -4.60 -19.11 -10.07
C PRO A 284 -3.67 -18.68 -8.93
N GLU A 285 -3.67 -17.39 -8.61
CA GLU A 285 -2.86 -16.79 -7.55
C GLU A 285 -3.28 -17.29 -6.17
N ARG A 286 -4.59 -17.54 -5.97
CA ARG A 286 -5.13 -18.14 -4.75
C ARG A 286 -4.66 -19.58 -4.61
N LYS A 287 -4.78 -20.41 -5.66
CA LYS A 287 -4.29 -21.80 -5.68
C LYS A 287 -2.80 -21.86 -5.35
N LEU A 288 -2.00 -20.97 -5.95
CA LEU A 288 -0.57 -20.88 -5.70
C LEU A 288 -0.27 -20.49 -4.24
N LEU A 289 -0.97 -19.49 -3.70
CA LEU A 289 -0.81 -19.05 -2.31
C LEU A 289 -1.16 -20.17 -1.32
N MET A 290 -2.32 -20.81 -1.49
CA MET A 290 -2.75 -21.91 -0.63
C MET A 290 -1.79 -23.10 -0.68
N LYS A 291 -1.27 -23.43 -1.87
CA LYS A 291 -0.23 -24.46 -2.02
C LYS A 291 1.06 -24.08 -1.27
N LYS A 292 1.51 -22.82 -1.36
CA LYS A 292 2.68 -22.31 -0.63
C LYS A 292 2.47 -22.37 0.89
N LEU A 293 1.30 -21.94 1.38
CA LEU A 293 0.94 -21.98 2.80
C LEU A 293 0.92 -23.42 3.33
N LYS A 294 0.22 -24.34 2.65
CA LYS A 294 0.16 -25.77 3.02
C LYS A 294 1.57 -26.41 3.06
N LYS A 295 2.40 -26.15 2.04
CA LYS A 295 3.79 -26.65 1.99
C LYS A 295 4.68 -26.05 3.08
N SER A 296 4.46 -24.80 3.46
CA SER A 296 5.19 -24.18 4.57
C SER A 296 4.84 -24.82 5.90
N LEU A 297 3.58 -25.24 6.08
CA LEU A 297 3.09 -25.83 7.33
C LEU A 297 3.44 -27.32 7.47
N SER A 298 3.63 -28.03 6.35
CA SER A 298 4.01 -29.46 6.37
C SER A 298 5.51 -29.73 6.59
N LYS A 299 6.37 -28.71 6.51
CA LYS A 299 7.81 -28.85 6.78
C LYS A 299 8.11 -28.69 8.27
N HIS A 300 8.78 -29.68 8.87
CA HIS A 300 9.37 -29.58 10.22
C HIS A 300 10.29 -28.34 10.37
N PRO A 301 10.43 -27.79 11.59
CA PRO A 301 10.61 -26.36 11.84
C PRO A 301 12.04 -25.87 11.59
N LYS A 302 12.41 -25.67 10.33
CA LYS A 302 13.57 -24.86 9.95
C LYS A 302 13.10 -23.50 9.44
N GLY A 303 12.67 -22.65 10.39
CA GLY A 303 12.20 -21.27 10.15
C GLY A 303 10.97 -20.88 10.98
N LYS A 304 11.12 -20.78 12.32
CA LYS A 304 10.02 -20.52 13.28
C LYS A 304 9.21 -19.24 12.98
N ARG A 305 9.87 -18.17 12.52
CA ARG A 305 9.24 -16.88 12.19
C ARG A 305 8.26 -16.92 11.01
N LEU A 306 8.63 -17.59 9.91
CA LEU A 306 7.77 -17.74 8.73
C LEU A 306 6.56 -18.65 9.01
N LEU A 307 6.71 -19.61 9.93
CA LEU A 307 5.62 -20.49 10.34
C LEU A 307 4.51 -19.71 11.06
N PHE A 308 4.84 -18.77 11.94
CA PHE A 308 3.86 -17.94 12.64
C PHE A 308 3.03 -17.08 11.68
N GLU A 309 3.68 -16.25 10.85
CA GLU A 309 3.00 -15.34 9.92
C GLU A 309 2.09 -16.13 8.96
N ASN A 310 2.57 -17.26 8.45
CA ASN A 310 1.82 -18.12 7.54
C ASN A 310 0.61 -18.78 8.22
N ARG A 311 0.70 -19.14 9.51
CA ARG A 311 -0.43 -19.70 10.28
C ARG A 311 -1.55 -18.67 10.47
N ILE A 312 -1.20 -17.45 10.90
CA ILE A 312 -2.20 -16.39 11.07
C ILE A 312 -2.85 -16.03 9.74
N ILE A 313 -2.05 -15.88 8.68
CA ILE A 313 -2.55 -15.55 7.35
C ILE A 313 -3.46 -16.65 6.82
N LEU A 314 -3.08 -17.93 6.99
CA LEU A 314 -3.93 -19.04 6.60
C LEU A 314 -5.27 -18.98 7.35
N GLN A 315 -5.23 -18.79 8.67
CA GLN A 315 -6.44 -18.68 9.49
C GLN A 315 -7.33 -17.50 9.08
N LEU A 316 -6.74 -16.34 8.79
CA LEU A 316 -7.46 -15.17 8.30
C LEU A 316 -8.16 -15.47 6.98
N LEU A 317 -7.44 -16.07 6.01
CA LEU A 317 -7.99 -16.37 4.68
C LEU A 317 -9.04 -17.49 4.71
N THR A 318 -8.86 -18.54 5.51
CA THR A 318 -9.86 -19.61 5.66
C THR A 318 -11.11 -19.12 6.38
N THR A 319 -10.95 -18.28 7.40
CA THR A 319 -12.07 -17.65 8.11
C THR A 319 -12.86 -16.73 7.17
N LEU A 320 -12.17 -15.91 6.38
CA LEU A 320 -12.80 -15.06 5.36
C LEU A 320 -13.57 -15.86 4.31
N GLU A 321 -12.99 -16.95 3.81
CA GLU A 321 -13.66 -17.84 2.86
C GLU A 321 -14.94 -18.44 3.47
N HIS A 322 -14.86 -18.96 4.70
CA HIS A 322 -16.03 -19.53 5.38
C HIS A 322 -17.12 -18.48 5.61
N ILE A 323 -16.75 -17.24 5.94
CA ILE A 323 -17.69 -16.14 6.18
C ILE A 323 -18.31 -15.62 4.87
N MET A 324 -17.50 -15.42 3.83
CA MET A 324 -17.92 -14.73 2.61
C MET A 324 -18.41 -15.67 1.51
N VAL A 325 -18.01 -16.94 1.54
CA VAL A 325 -18.38 -17.92 0.51
C VAL A 325 -18.75 -19.27 1.14
N PRO A 326 -19.87 -19.35 1.90
CA PRO A 326 -20.23 -20.55 2.67
C PRO A 326 -20.45 -21.80 1.82
N ALA A 327 -20.94 -21.64 0.58
CA ALA A 327 -21.17 -22.73 -0.35
C ALA A 327 -19.89 -23.48 -0.77
N LEU A 328 -18.72 -22.87 -0.56
CA LEU A 328 -17.41 -23.42 -0.93
C LEU A 328 -16.63 -23.97 0.25
N SER A 329 -17.09 -23.77 1.49
CA SER A 329 -16.49 -24.41 2.65
C SER A 329 -16.96 -25.87 2.73
N SER A 330 -16.48 -26.72 1.81
CA SER A 330 -16.70 -28.17 1.79
C SER A 330 -15.92 -28.91 2.89
N VAL A 331 -15.44 -28.19 3.90
CA VAL A 331 -14.60 -28.74 4.97
C VAL A 331 -15.22 -28.32 6.30
N SER A 332 -15.44 -29.32 7.16
CA SER A 332 -15.72 -29.23 8.60
C SER A 332 -14.56 -28.58 9.39
N TYR A 333 -13.90 -27.57 8.83
CA TYR A 333 -12.86 -26.83 9.51
C TYR A 333 -13.52 -25.68 10.26
N THR A 334 -13.97 -25.95 11.48
CA THR A 334 -14.18 -24.87 12.45
C THR A 334 -12.81 -24.21 12.64
N PRO A 335 -12.64 -22.92 12.32
CA PRO A 335 -11.38 -22.25 12.61
C PRO A 335 -11.19 -22.32 14.11
N ASP A 336 -10.17 -23.03 14.57
CA ASP A 336 -9.82 -23.06 15.98
C ASP A 336 -9.36 -21.66 16.42
N ARG A 337 -10.32 -20.82 16.81
CA ARG A 337 -10.09 -19.42 17.18
C ARG A 337 -9.09 -19.28 18.34
N TRP A 338 -8.99 -20.32 19.18
CA TRP A 338 -8.08 -20.39 20.32
C TRP A 338 -6.60 -20.52 19.92
N LEU A 339 -6.28 -21.19 18.79
CA LEU A 339 -4.89 -21.33 18.32
C LEU A 339 -4.22 -19.98 18.00
N LEU A 340 -4.99 -18.94 17.69
CA LEU A 340 -4.47 -17.63 17.32
C LEU A 340 -3.72 -16.95 18.48
N ARG A 341 -4.28 -17.05 19.69
CA ARG A 341 -3.66 -16.53 20.91
C ARG A 341 -2.40 -17.30 21.26
N ASP A 342 -2.44 -18.62 21.16
CA ASP A 342 -1.29 -19.49 21.44
C ASP A 342 -0.16 -19.25 20.44
N HIS A 343 -0.49 -19.09 19.16
CA HIS A 343 0.48 -18.72 18.13
C HIS A 343 1.11 -17.34 18.39
N LEU A 344 0.30 -16.35 18.78
CA LEU A 344 0.80 -15.02 19.16
C LEU A 344 1.72 -15.10 20.37
N GLN A 345 1.34 -15.85 21.40
CA GLN A 345 2.12 -16.02 22.62
C GLN A 345 3.45 -16.73 22.36
N ALA A 346 3.44 -17.78 21.55
CA ALA A 346 4.66 -18.45 21.09
C ALA A 346 5.58 -17.48 20.32
N ALA A 347 5.03 -16.71 19.38
CA ALA A 347 5.83 -15.77 18.57
C ALA A 347 6.41 -14.61 19.38
N VAL A 348 5.66 -14.08 20.35
CA VAL A 348 6.16 -13.05 21.26
C VAL A 348 7.27 -13.63 22.14
N SER A 349 7.07 -14.82 22.70
CA SER A 349 8.05 -15.47 23.60
C SER A 349 9.36 -15.84 22.89
N GLU A 350 9.30 -16.22 21.61
CA GLU A 350 10.49 -16.66 20.86
C GLU A 350 11.28 -15.50 20.23
N HIS A 351 10.63 -14.38 19.89
CA HIS A 351 11.24 -13.42 18.95
C HIS A 351 11.00 -11.93 19.25
N HIS A 352 10.35 -11.56 20.37
CA HIS A 352 10.03 -10.23 20.95
C HIS A 352 9.95 -8.96 20.05
N LEU A 353 10.89 -8.74 19.13
CA LEU A 353 11.05 -7.58 18.25
C LEU A 353 10.78 -7.86 16.75
N GLY A 354 10.84 -9.12 16.30
CA GLY A 354 10.84 -9.44 14.86
C GLY A 354 9.47 -9.39 14.17
N HIS A 355 8.36 -9.51 14.91
CA HIS A 355 7.04 -9.78 14.32
C HIS A 355 6.08 -8.60 14.33
N THR A 356 6.42 -7.50 14.98
CA THR A 356 5.50 -6.37 15.20
C THR A 356 5.05 -5.70 13.91
N ASN A 357 5.94 -5.55 12.92
CA ASN A 357 5.58 -5.09 11.58
C ASN A 357 4.54 -6.01 10.92
N ALA A 358 4.77 -7.32 10.93
CA ALA A 358 3.84 -8.28 10.33
C ALA A 358 2.49 -8.29 11.06
N ILE A 359 2.49 -8.16 12.38
CA ILE A 359 1.25 -8.06 13.17
C ILE A 359 0.47 -6.78 12.82
N LEU A 360 1.15 -5.64 12.70
CA LEU A 360 0.55 -4.37 12.30
C LEU A 360 -0.04 -4.46 10.88
N GLU A 361 0.70 -5.03 9.92
CA GLU A 361 0.23 -5.28 8.56
C GLU A 361 -0.97 -6.22 8.51
N ILE A 362 -0.94 -7.34 9.24
CA ILE A 362 -2.04 -8.31 9.33
C ILE A 362 -3.28 -7.64 9.93
N LEU A 363 -3.11 -6.86 10.99
CA LEU A 363 -4.20 -6.12 11.62
C LEU A 363 -4.83 -5.12 10.63
N ALA A 364 -4.02 -4.34 9.93
CA ALA A 364 -4.48 -3.41 8.92
C ALA A 364 -5.16 -4.13 7.73
N THR A 365 -4.65 -5.30 7.34
CA THR A 365 -5.25 -6.16 6.32
C THR A 365 -6.65 -6.63 6.76
N MET A 366 -6.79 -7.07 8.01
CA MET A 366 -8.08 -7.48 8.59
C MET A 366 -9.11 -6.33 8.61
N MET A 367 -8.68 -5.13 9.01
CA MET A 367 -9.53 -3.92 8.93
C MET A 367 -9.95 -3.59 7.50
N GLY A 368 -9.02 -3.74 6.54
CA GLY A 368 -9.30 -3.56 5.13
C GLY A 368 -10.26 -4.60 4.57
N PHE A 369 -10.19 -5.87 5.00
CA PHE A 369 -11.17 -6.88 4.60
C PHE A 369 -12.58 -6.54 5.09
N PHE A 370 -12.74 -5.97 6.29
CA PHE A 370 -14.04 -5.48 6.73
C PHE A 370 -14.56 -4.37 5.79
N ASP A 371 -13.71 -3.39 5.42
CA ASP A 371 -14.12 -2.34 4.46
C ASP A 371 -14.43 -2.93 3.07
N PHE A 372 -13.69 -3.95 2.65
CA PHE A 372 -13.92 -4.68 1.40
C PHE A 372 -15.29 -5.36 1.35
N MET A 373 -15.84 -5.83 2.48
CA MET A 373 -17.19 -6.40 2.54
C MET A 373 -18.29 -5.39 2.15
N PHE A 374 -18.00 -4.09 2.10
CA PHE A 374 -18.93 -3.05 1.62
C PHE A 374 -18.68 -2.62 0.17
N THR A 375 -17.69 -3.19 -0.53
CA THR A 375 -17.31 -2.74 -1.89
C THR A 375 -18.25 -3.19 -3.00
N ASN A 376 -19.23 -4.04 -2.70
CA ASN A 376 -20.21 -4.55 -3.66
C ASN A 376 -21.61 -3.88 -3.55
N GLU A 377 -21.76 -2.78 -2.81
CA GLU A 377 -23.05 -2.09 -2.68
C GLU A 377 -22.92 -0.59 -2.93
N GLU A 378 -23.99 0.03 -3.43
CA GLU A 378 -24.17 1.45 -3.79
C GLU A 378 -23.96 2.46 -2.64
N GLY A 379 -23.36 2.06 -1.52
CA GLY A 379 -23.36 2.75 -0.23
C GLY A 379 -21.99 3.15 0.32
N LYS A 380 -21.02 3.57 -0.52
CA LYS A 380 -19.69 3.99 -0.01
C LYS A 380 -19.78 5.05 1.09
N GLU A 381 -20.71 6.00 1.01
CA GLU A 381 -20.92 7.01 2.05
C GLU A 381 -21.77 6.52 3.22
N GLN A 382 -22.69 5.58 2.95
CA GLN A 382 -23.61 5.06 3.96
C GLN A 382 -22.93 4.07 4.93
N ARG A 383 -21.91 3.31 4.47
CA ARG A 383 -21.25 2.28 5.28
C ARG A 383 -20.69 2.78 6.62
N ARG A 384 -20.21 4.03 6.67
CA ARG A 384 -19.66 4.63 7.91
C ARG A 384 -20.75 5.06 8.89
N LYS A 385 -21.93 5.43 8.37
CA LYS A 385 -23.10 5.82 9.14
C LYS A 385 -23.96 4.63 9.56
N LEU A 386 -23.74 3.46 8.96
CA LEU A 386 -24.44 2.21 9.23
C LEU A 386 -24.36 1.84 10.71
N LYS A 387 -25.50 1.52 11.31
CA LYS A 387 -25.60 1.07 12.70
C LYS A 387 -25.22 -0.42 12.80
N TYR A 388 -24.76 -0.86 13.97
CA TYR A 388 -24.40 -2.26 14.23
C TYR A 388 -25.54 -3.23 13.92
N VAL A 389 -26.77 -2.87 14.31
CA VAL A 389 -27.98 -3.69 14.08
C VAL A 389 -28.29 -3.94 12.60
N ASN A 390 -27.70 -3.16 11.70
CA ASN A 390 -27.90 -3.28 10.25
C ASN A 390 -26.75 -4.05 9.58
N LEU A 391 -25.79 -4.58 10.33
CA LEU A 391 -24.76 -5.43 9.78
C LEU A 391 -25.31 -6.80 9.41
N SER A 392 -24.82 -7.38 8.32
CA SER A 392 -25.14 -8.75 7.94
C SER A 392 -24.53 -9.74 8.94
N LYS A 393 -25.08 -10.96 9.02
CA LYS A 393 -24.52 -12.04 9.87
C LYS A 393 -23.04 -12.30 9.56
N CYS A 394 -22.65 -12.25 8.29
CA CYS A 394 -21.26 -12.40 7.86
C CYS A 394 -20.35 -11.29 8.42
N GLN A 395 -20.81 -10.04 8.36
CA GLN A 395 -20.06 -8.89 8.90
C GLN A 395 -19.92 -8.99 10.43
N VAL A 396 -20.97 -9.40 11.14
CA VAL A 396 -20.92 -9.61 12.60
C VAL A 396 -19.95 -10.73 12.95
N SER A 397 -20.03 -11.89 12.29
CA SER A 397 -19.09 -13.00 12.50
C SER A 397 -17.63 -12.61 12.25
N PHE A 398 -17.38 -11.73 11.27
CA PHE A 398 -16.05 -11.21 11.01
C PHE A 398 -15.57 -10.26 12.11
N LEU A 399 -16.45 -9.42 12.66
CA LEU A 399 -16.13 -8.58 13.80
C LEU A 399 -15.81 -9.41 15.04
N ASP A 400 -16.56 -10.48 15.32
CA ASP A 400 -16.25 -11.40 16.43
C ASP A 400 -14.83 -11.95 16.31
N PHE A 401 -14.49 -12.52 15.15
CA PHE A 401 -13.15 -13.01 14.88
C PHE A 401 -12.08 -11.89 15.01
N SER A 402 -12.38 -10.71 14.46
CA SER A 402 -11.46 -9.58 14.46
C SER A 402 -11.17 -9.08 15.87
N PHE A 403 -12.18 -8.94 16.72
CA PHE A 403 -12.02 -8.43 18.08
C PHE A 403 -11.37 -9.46 19.01
N ASP A 404 -11.60 -10.77 18.81
CA ASP A 404 -10.85 -11.82 19.49
C ASP A 404 -9.34 -11.74 19.19
N PHE A 405 -8.98 -11.49 17.92
CA PHE A 405 -7.58 -11.27 17.53
C PHE A 405 -7.02 -9.98 18.14
N ILE A 406 -7.77 -8.88 18.08
CA ILE A 406 -7.36 -7.57 18.63
C ILE A 406 -7.08 -7.68 20.14
N VAL A 407 -7.96 -8.32 20.89
CA VAL A 407 -7.77 -8.58 22.33
C VAL A 407 -6.45 -9.33 22.56
N SER A 408 -6.22 -10.39 21.78
CA SER A 408 -4.99 -11.17 21.88
C SER A 408 -3.74 -10.34 21.57
N VAL A 409 -3.80 -9.46 20.56
CA VAL A 409 -2.70 -8.54 20.22
C VAL A 409 -2.45 -7.53 21.35
N ILE A 410 -3.49 -6.94 21.94
CA ILE A 410 -3.36 -6.00 23.05
C ILE A 410 -2.69 -6.70 24.24
N ASP A 411 -3.22 -7.84 24.68
CA ASP A 411 -2.82 -8.50 25.92
C ASP A 411 -1.47 -9.22 25.82
N VAL A 412 -1.16 -9.81 24.65
CA VAL A 412 0.02 -10.65 24.47
C VAL A 412 1.18 -9.89 23.81
N VAL A 413 0.90 -8.91 22.94
CA VAL A 413 1.93 -8.21 22.15
C VAL A 413 2.21 -6.83 22.70
N VAL A 414 1.18 -5.98 22.80
CA VAL A 414 1.37 -4.56 23.15
C VAL A 414 1.65 -4.39 24.63
N LYS A 415 0.74 -4.84 25.49
CA LYS A 415 0.78 -4.60 26.94
C LYS A 415 2.10 -5.04 27.59
N PRO A 416 2.67 -6.23 27.29
CA PRO A 416 3.90 -6.67 27.93
C PRO A 416 5.17 -5.95 27.45
N ALA A 417 5.13 -5.29 26.27
CA ALA A 417 6.33 -4.86 25.56
C ALA A 417 6.44 -3.35 25.35
N TRP A 418 5.33 -2.61 25.27
CA TRP A 418 5.34 -1.20 24.83
C TRP A 418 6.26 -0.31 25.67
N GLN A 419 6.28 -0.48 27.00
CA GLN A 419 7.01 0.43 27.90
C GLN A 419 8.53 0.27 27.75
N LYS A 420 9.01 -0.97 27.58
CA LYS A 420 10.43 -1.27 27.35
C LYS A 420 10.89 -0.90 25.93
N ASN A 421 9.95 -0.72 25.00
CA ASN A 421 10.19 -0.55 23.58
C ASN A 421 9.49 0.70 23.04
N VAL A 422 9.47 1.79 23.81
CA VAL A 422 8.73 3.02 23.44
C VAL A 422 9.19 3.63 22.11
N GLU A 423 10.46 3.41 21.73
CA GLU A 423 11.05 3.87 20.48
C GLU A 423 10.62 3.01 19.27
N ASN A 424 10.15 1.78 19.51
CA ASN A 424 9.59 0.93 18.47
C ASN A 424 8.13 1.34 18.24
N PHE A 425 7.91 2.21 17.25
CA PHE A 425 6.61 2.82 17.01
C PHE A 425 5.45 1.83 16.85
N GLN A 426 5.72 0.61 16.36
CA GLN A 426 4.70 -0.38 16.00
C GLN A 426 3.76 -0.71 17.16
N TYR A 427 4.26 -0.83 18.39
CA TYR A 427 3.42 -1.22 19.54
C TYR A 427 2.31 -0.20 19.82
N LEU A 428 2.67 1.09 19.85
CA LEU A 428 1.69 2.17 20.08
C LEU A 428 0.91 2.49 18.80
N ALA A 429 1.51 2.35 17.62
CA ALA A 429 0.84 2.50 16.33
C ALA A 429 -0.31 1.50 16.15
N ILE A 430 -0.17 0.25 16.62
CA ILE A 430 -1.25 -0.74 16.64
C ILE A 430 -2.48 -0.16 17.36
N ILE A 431 -2.29 0.45 18.53
CA ILE A 431 -3.40 1.00 19.33
C ILE A 431 -3.99 2.25 18.69
N ARG A 432 -3.14 3.15 18.16
CA ARG A 432 -3.60 4.32 17.39
C ARG A 432 -4.46 3.92 16.20
N LEU A 433 -4.01 2.94 15.42
CA LEU A 433 -4.73 2.39 14.28
C LEU A 433 -6.08 1.82 14.69
N LEU A 434 -6.11 1.01 15.77
CA LEU A 434 -7.35 0.42 16.31
C LEU A 434 -8.39 1.48 16.69
N ILE A 435 -8.00 2.47 17.49
CA ILE A 435 -8.92 3.51 17.95
C ILE A 435 -9.42 4.34 16.76
N CYS A 436 -8.55 4.62 15.77
CA CYS A 436 -8.94 5.33 14.56
C CYS A 436 -9.88 4.52 13.65
N TRP A 437 -9.69 3.21 13.55
CA TRP A 437 -10.61 2.33 12.83
C TRP A 437 -11.99 2.28 13.50
N ILE A 438 -12.02 2.05 14.82
CA ILE A 438 -13.26 1.96 15.61
C ILE A 438 -14.09 3.23 15.46
N LYS A 439 -13.49 4.42 15.58
CA LYS A 439 -14.22 5.69 15.46
C LYS A 439 -14.66 6.02 14.03
N SER A 440 -14.08 5.37 13.01
CA SER A 440 -14.39 5.62 11.60
C SER A 440 -15.72 5.00 11.15
N TYR A 441 -16.25 4.03 11.90
CA TYR A 441 -17.52 3.37 11.60
C TYR A 441 -18.43 3.35 12.82
N ARG A 442 -19.66 3.83 12.63
CA ARG A 442 -20.68 3.79 13.70
C ARG A 442 -20.98 2.35 14.14
N SER A 443 -21.02 1.41 13.20
CA SER A 443 -21.28 -0.02 13.48
C SER A 443 -20.17 -0.65 14.33
N ILE A 444 -18.90 -0.40 13.99
CA ILE A 444 -17.75 -0.91 14.74
C ILE A 444 -17.67 -0.28 16.12
N LEU A 445 -17.90 1.03 16.24
CA LEU A 445 -17.96 1.71 17.53
C LEU A 445 -19.02 1.09 18.46
N GLN A 446 -20.22 0.86 17.93
CA GLN A 446 -21.31 0.23 18.68
C GLN A 446 -21.00 -1.22 19.07
N TYR A 447 -20.36 -1.98 18.18
CA TYR A 447 -19.90 -3.34 18.49
C TYR A 447 -18.84 -3.32 19.60
N ALA A 448 -17.81 -2.46 19.46
CA ALA A 448 -16.70 -2.35 20.40
C ALA A 448 -17.17 -1.99 21.82
N HIS A 449 -18.13 -1.06 21.97
CA HIS A 449 -18.70 -0.72 23.29
C HIS A 449 -19.40 -1.91 23.98
N ARG A 450 -19.88 -2.90 23.22
CA ARG A 450 -20.56 -4.10 23.73
C ARG A 450 -19.61 -5.29 23.92
N HIS A 451 -18.41 -5.22 23.36
CA HIS A 451 -17.44 -6.30 23.41
C HIS A 451 -16.62 -6.27 24.71
N ARG A 452 -17.15 -6.91 25.77
CA ARG A 452 -16.60 -6.86 27.15
C ARG A 452 -15.09 -7.13 27.22
N LYS A 453 -14.60 -8.18 26.55
CA LYS A 453 -13.16 -8.54 26.58
C LYS A 453 -12.29 -7.40 26.04
N PHE A 454 -12.72 -6.77 24.95
CA PHE A 454 -11.99 -5.65 24.35
C PHE A 454 -11.97 -4.44 25.28
N CYS A 455 -13.12 -4.07 25.85
CA CYS A 455 -13.18 -2.96 26.81
C CYS A 455 -12.27 -3.21 28.01
N THR A 456 -12.25 -4.43 28.57
CA THR A 456 -11.37 -4.79 29.68
C THR A 456 -9.89 -4.69 29.31
N SER A 457 -9.47 -5.28 28.17
CA SER A 457 -8.07 -5.24 27.72
C SER A 457 -7.63 -3.80 27.42
N LEU A 458 -8.47 -3.00 26.77
CA LEU A 458 -8.18 -1.59 26.48
C LEU A 458 -8.09 -0.75 27.77
N ALA A 459 -9.05 -0.89 28.68
CA ALA A 459 -9.04 -0.17 29.96
C ALA A 459 -7.80 -0.52 30.79
N SER A 460 -7.43 -1.80 30.81
CA SER A 460 -6.21 -2.25 31.48
C SER A 460 -4.96 -1.62 30.86
N LEU A 461 -4.85 -1.57 29.52
CA LEU A 461 -3.73 -0.92 28.85
C LEU A 461 -3.70 0.58 29.14
N LEU A 462 -4.84 1.26 29.14
CA LEU A 462 -4.94 2.69 29.45
C LEU A 462 -4.47 2.99 30.87
N ASN A 463 -4.80 2.13 31.84
CA ASN A 463 -4.29 2.26 33.20
C ASN A 463 -2.75 2.15 33.25
N ASP A 464 -2.15 1.22 32.51
CA ASP A 464 -0.70 1.08 32.41
C ASP A 464 -0.05 2.34 31.80
N LEU A 465 -0.65 2.87 30.73
CA LEU A 465 -0.19 4.10 30.07
C LEU A 465 -0.31 5.33 30.98
N MET A 466 -1.43 5.47 31.69
CA MET A 466 -1.68 6.60 32.60
C MET A 466 -0.74 6.60 33.81
N ASN A 467 -0.41 5.41 34.32
CA ASN A 467 0.48 5.24 35.47
C ASN A 467 1.96 5.15 35.09
N SER A 468 2.28 5.19 33.79
CA SER A 468 3.65 5.14 33.31
C SER A 468 4.45 6.39 33.71
N PRO A 469 5.74 6.24 34.07
CA PRO A 469 6.63 7.39 34.27
C PRO A 469 6.83 8.22 32.98
N LEU A 470 6.56 7.64 31.81
CA LEU A 470 6.65 8.33 30.53
C LEU A 470 5.48 9.31 30.29
N ASN A 471 4.41 9.22 31.07
CA ASN A 471 3.26 10.11 31.01
C ASN A 471 3.35 11.25 32.05
N TYR A 472 4.56 11.70 32.38
CA TYR A 472 4.79 12.78 33.35
C TYR A 472 5.04 14.14 32.65
N PRO A 473 4.46 15.26 33.15
CA PRO A 473 3.40 15.31 34.17
C PRO A 473 2.11 14.67 33.63
N LYS A 474 1.31 14.05 34.52
CA LYS A 474 0.04 13.39 34.15
C LYS A 474 -0.86 14.40 33.43
N CYS A 475 -0.87 14.35 32.10
CA CYS A 475 -1.57 15.31 31.28
C CYS A 475 -2.90 14.71 30.83
N LEU A 476 -3.96 14.97 31.60
CA LEU A 476 -5.34 14.74 31.18
C LEU A 476 -5.85 15.98 30.45
N SER A 477 -5.38 16.15 29.21
CA SER A 477 -5.86 17.23 28.35
C SER A 477 -7.30 16.94 27.89
N ASN A 478 -8.18 17.94 27.97
CA ASN A 478 -9.52 17.88 27.36
C ASN A 478 -9.49 18.01 25.82
N HIS A 479 -8.32 18.30 25.25
CA HIS A 479 -8.11 18.46 23.82
C HIS A 479 -7.17 17.37 23.28
N ARG A 480 -7.37 17.02 22.01
CA ARG A 480 -6.46 16.15 21.26
C ARG A 480 -5.03 16.72 21.32
N PRO A 481 -4.00 15.88 21.50
CA PRO A 481 -2.63 16.34 21.42
C PRO A 481 -2.33 16.90 20.02
N ARG A 482 -1.41 17.86 19.96
CA ARG A 482 -0.90 18.44 18.72
C ARG A 482 0.50 17.90 18.42
N ARG A 483 0.88 17.98 17.15
CA ARG A 483 2.21 17.64 16.64
C ARG A 483 2.52 18.47 15.40
N THR A 484 3.79 18.53 15.02
CA THR A 484 4.29 19.36 13.90
C THR A 484 4.49 18.56 12.61
N TYR A 485 4.55 17.23 12.67
CA TYR A 485 4.73 16.36 11.50
C TYR A 485 4.06 14.99 11.68
N TYR A 486 3.97 14.23 10.59
CA TYR A 486 3.42 12.88 10.57
C TYR A 486 4.45 11.84 11.00
N PHE A 487 4.02 10.89 11.83
CA PHE A 487 4.85 9.76 12.22
C PHE A 487 4.77 8.60 11.22
N GLU A 488 5.57 7.56 11.42
CA GLU A 488 5.70 6.42 10.50
C GLU A 488 4.35 5.77 10.16
N GLU A 489 3.50 5.54 11.16
CA GLU A 489 2.19 4.93 10.95
C GLU A 489 1.21 5.84 10.21
N ASP A 490 1.33 7.16 10.36
CA ASP A 490 0.49 8.13 9.66
C ASP A 490 0.83 8.14 8.17
N ILE A 491 2.13 8.07 7.85
CA ILE A 491 2.61 7.92 6.47
C ILE A 491 2.22 6.56 5.93
N MET A 492 2.43 5.49 6.72
CA MET A 492 2.12 4.12 6.36
C MET A 492 0.65 4.04 5.97
N PHE A 493 -0.31 4.52 6.77
CA PHE A 493 -1.75 4.37 6.54
C PHE A 493 -2.43 5.54 5.83
N ARG A 494 -1.67 6.53 5.37
CA ARG A 494 -2.21 7.68 4.62
C ARG A 494 -3.06 7.21 3.44
N GLU A 495 -4.20 7.87 3.26
CA GLU A 495 -5.19 7.56 2.22
C GLU A 495 -5.84 6.18 2.30
N PHE A 496 -5.71 5.45 3.41
CA PHE A 496 -6.38 4.16 3.58
C PHE A 496 -7.85 4.33 3.98
N SER A 497 -8.79 3.78 3.19
CA SER A 497 -10.22 4.02 3.36
C SER A 497 -10.79 3.54 4.70
N CYS A 498 -10.22 2.47 5.27
CA CYS A 498 -10.71 1.86 6.51
C CYS A 498 -10.51 2.76 7.74
N ILE A 499 -9.63 3.75 7.68
CA ILE A 499 -9.47 4.75 8.75
C ILE A 499 -9.92 6.14 8.31
N ASN A 500 -10.79 6.20 7.30
CA ASN A 500 -11.19 7.47 6.70
C ASN A 500 -9.99 8.32 6.23
N PHE A 501 -9.05 7.67 5.54
CA PHE A 501 -7.92 8.28 4.85
C PHE A 501 -6.81 8.88 5.74
N ALA A 502 -7.01 9.00 7.07
CA ALA A 502 -6.00 9.52 7.98
C ALA A 502 -6.22 9.05 9.44
N LEU A 503 -5.14 8.97 10.22
CA LEU A 503 -5.22 8.79 11.67
C LEU A 503 -5.58 10.12 12.33
N THR A 504 -6.82 10.27 12.76
CA THR A 504 -7.39 11.53 13.25
C THR A 504 -7.39 11.65 14.79
N ASP A 505 -6.48 10.95 15.45
CA ASP A 505 -6.32 10.96 16.91
C ASP A 505 -5.53 12.19 17.41
N PHE A 506 -4.67 12.76 16.56
CA PHE A 506 -4.06 14.06 16.76
C PHE A 506 -4.92 15.21 16.23
N ASN A 507 -4.62 16.42 16.71
CA ASN A 507 -4.93 17.66 16.00
C ASN A 507 -3.69 18.05 15.16
N ASP A 508 -3.83 17.98 13.83
CA ASP A 508 -2.78 18.21 12.85
C ASP A 508 -2.75 19.65 12.28
N ASP A 509 -3.43 20.61 12.92
CA ASP A 509 -3.43 22.03 12.46
C ASP A 509 -2.02 22.58 12.25
N LEU A 510 -1.07 22.24 13.14
CA LEU A 510 0.33 22.68 13.04
C LEU A 510 1.09 22.00 11.89
N VAL A 511 0.66 20.81 11.45
CA VAL A 511 1.24 20.13 10.28
C VAL A 511 0.84 20.87 9.02
N TYR A 512 -0.44 21.21 8.89
CA TYR A 512 -1.00 21.81 7.68
C TYR A 512 -0.71 23.30 7.53
N ASN A 513 -0.63 24.03 8.64
CA ASN A 513 -0.34 25.47 8.63
C ASN A 513 1.17 25.78 8.60
N SER A 514 2.03 24.77 8.59
CA SER A 514 3.49 24.96 8.50
C SER A 514 3.91 25.34 7.07
N PRO A 515 4.84 26.29 6.89
CA PRO A 515 5.51 26.54 5.60
C PRO A 515 6.19 25.28 5.02
N ASN A 516 6.58 24.33 5.88
CA ASN A 516 7.21 23.06 5.50
C ASN A 516 6.21 21.90 5.43
N MET A 517 4.91 22.18 5.24
CA MET A 517 3.84 21.18 5.22
C MET A 517 4.21 19.93 4.39
N VAL A 518 4.73 20.11 3.18
CA VAL A 518 5.02 19.02 2.24
C VAL A 518 6.01 18.01 2.83
N ASN A 519 7.03 18.50 3.55
CA ASN A 519 8.02 17.71 4.26
C ASN A 519 7.43 17.06 5.52
N ASN A 520 6.59 17.81 6.25
CA ASN A 520 5.99 17.36 7.50
C ASN A 520 5.01 16.21 7.29
N ILE A 521 4.23 16.20 6.20
CA ILE A 521 3.28 15.12 5.87
C ILE A 521 3.94 13.82 5.37
N ILE A 522 5.26 13.83 5.11
CA ILE A 522 6.05 12.64 4.77
C ILE A 522 7.06 12.25 5.87
N GLY A 523 6.94 12.85 7.06
CA GLY A 523 7.81 12.56 8.21
C GLY A 523 9.27 12.99 8.02
N CYS A 524 9.51 14.00 7.18
CA CYS A 524 10.84 14.58 6.98
C CYS A 524 10.85 16.07 7.41
N PRO A 525 10.43 16.41 8.65
CA PRO A 525 10.46 17.80 9.11
C PRO A 525 11.90 18.33 9.18
N LEU A 526 12.04 19.63 9.42
CA LEU A 526 13.35 20.22 9.70
C LEU A 526 14.02 19.52 10.88
N SER A 527 15.36 19.42 10.87
CA SER A 527 16.12 18.79 11.96
C SER A 527 15.86 19.43 13.33
N THR A 528 15.54 20.72 13.36
CA THR A 528 15.17 21.47 14.57
C THR A 528 13.77 21.12 15.11
N GLU A 529 12.90 20.57 14.27
CA GLU A 529 11.52 20.20 14.61
C GLU A 529 11.34 18.70 14.87
N LYS A 530 12.30 17.88 14.41
CA LYS A 530 12.25 16.43 14.55
C LYS A 530 12.52 16.02 15.99
N GLY A 531 11.52 15.44 16.63
CA GLY A 531 11.67 14.85 17.96
C GLY A 531 12.49 13.56 17.92
N SER A 532 13.04 13.20 19.07
CA SER A 532 13.57 11.85 19.32
C SER A 532 12.44 10.81 19.24
N LEU A 533 12.78 9.55 18.93
CA LEU A 533 11.81 8.45 18.89
C LEU A 533 11.06 8.29 20.21
N LYS A 534 11.72 8.59 21.33
CA LYS A 534 11.09 8.59 22.66
C LYS A 534 10.06 9.69 22.82
N GLU A 535 10.32 10.91 22.35
CA GLU A 535 9.35 12.02 22.38
C GLU A 535 8.13 11.73 21.52
N GLU A 536 8.34 11.17 20.33
CA GLU A 536 7.21 10.71 19.50
C GLU A 536 6.41 9.62 20.22
N GLY A 537 7.08 8.67 20.87
CA GLY A 537 6.44 7.66 21.71
C GLY A 537 5.59 8.27 22.83
N ILE A 538 6.07 9.31 23.50
CA ILE A 538 5.29 10.06 24.52
C ILE A 538 4.06 10.74 23.89
N LEU A 539 4.19 11.33 22.70
CA LEU A 539 3.05 11.90 22.00
C LEU A 539 2.01 10.84 21.61
N ARG A 540 2.46 9.66 21.16
CA ARG A 540 1.58 8.51 20.89
C ARG A 540 0.83 8.07 22.15
N ILE A 541 1.51 8.00 23.30
CA ILE A 541 0.87 7.69 24.60
C ILE A 541 -0.25 8.71 24.90
N LYS A 542 0.02 10.01 24.77
CA LYS A 542 -0.98 11.06 24.99
C LYS A 542 -2.20 10.92 24.07
N ALA A 543 -1.99 10.62 22.79
CA ALA A 543 -3.07 10.45 21.82
C ALA A 543 -3.94 9.22 22.13
N ILE A 544 -3.30 8.12 22.54
CA ILE A 544 -3.97 6.89 22.95
C ILE A 544 -4.79 7.11 24.22
N ILE A 545 -4.22 7.75 25.25
CA ILE A 545 -4.92 8.05 26.51
C ILE A 545 -6.16 8.91 26.22
N PHE A 546 -5.98 10.02 25.49
CA PHE A 546 -7.09 10.92 25.15
C PHE A 546 -8.22 10.18 24.41
N SER A 547 -7.87 9.47 23.33
CA SER A 547 -8.86 8.82 22.48
C SER A 547 -9.51 7.61 23.15
N GLY A 548 -8.75 6.86 23.96
CA GLY A 548 -9.22 5.73 24.74
C GLY A 548 -10.18 6.13 25.86
N MET A 549 -9.88 7.22 26.59
CA MET A 549 -10.80 7.77 27.58
C MET A 549 -12.11 8.22 26.95
N LYS A 550 -12.05 8.96 25.83
CA LYS A 550 -13.25 9.40 25.08
C LYS A 550 -14.10 8.23 24.59
N PHE A 551 -13.48 7.11 24.26
CA PHE A 551 -14.17 5.87 23.90
C PHE A 551 -14.89 5.27 25.12
N LEU A 552 -14.19 5.11 26.25
CA LEU A 552 -14.76 4.50 27.47
C LEU A 552 -15.83 5.36 28.15
N GLU A 553 -15.75 6.69 28.08
CA GLU A 553 -16.77 7.62 28.60
C GLU A 553 -18.19 7.33 28.06
N LYS A 554 -18.29 6.84 26.83
CA LYS A 554 -19.56 6.59 26.13
C LYS A 554 -20.03 5.14 26.23
N MET A 555 -19.37 4.32 27.05
CA MET A 555 -19.84 2.98 27.37
C MET A 555 -21.13 3.10 28.18
N THR A 556 -22.26 2.69 27.62
CA THR A 556 -23.51 2.56 28.38
C THR A 556 -23.26 1.60 29.55
N PRO A 557 -23.70 1.90 30.79
CA PRO A 557 -23.45 1.04 31.92
C PRO A 557 -24.24 -0.27 31.76
N ILE A 558 -23.57 -1.30 31.26
CA ILE A 558 -24.04 -2.70 31.33
C ILE A 558 -23.67 -3.32 32.70
N LEU A 559 -23.14 -2.52 33.64
CA LEU A 559 -22.65 -2.96 34.95
C LEU A 559 -23.53 -2.61 36.15
N ASN A 560 -24.71 -2.02 35.97
CA ASN A 560 -25.71 -1.89 37.04
C ASN A 560 -26.85 -2.88 36.80
N GLY A 561 -26.53 -4.16 36.94
CA GLY A 561 -27.48 -5.28 36.91
C GLY A 561 -27.54 -6.01 38.25
N THR A 562 -27.36 -5.32 39.37
CA THR A 562 -27.62 -5.83 40.73
C THR A 562 -27.91 -4.65 41.65
N SER A 563 -29.15 -4.16 41.62
CA SER A 563 -29.76 -3.53 42.79
C SER A 563 -31.22 -3.94 42.80
N ALA A 564 -31.51 -4.87 43.71
CA ALA A 564 -32.83 -5.37 44.01
C ALA A 564 -33.82 -4.21 44.26
N ASN A 565 -34.96 -4.24 43.60
CA ASN A 565 -36.18 -3.64 44.12
C ASN A 565 -37.06 -4.80 44.57
N ILE A 566 -36.97 -5.09 45.87
CA ILE A 566 -38.02 -5.76 46.63
C ILE A 566 -39.14 -4.73 46.77
N PRO A 567 -40.37 -4.96 46.26
CA PRO A 567 -41.49 -4.09 46.56
C PRO A 567 -41.95 -4.41 47.99
N SER A 568 -41.82 -3.43 48.87
CA SER A 568 -42.57 -3.39 50.12
C SER A 568 -43.96 -2.82 49.83
N THR A 569 -44.98 -3.59 50.24
CA THR A 569 -46.43 -3.33 50.35
C THR A 569 -47.21 -3.09 49.07
#